data_AF-A0A7V2B2Q2-F1
#
_entry.id   AF-A0A7V2B2Q2-F1
#
_cell.length_a   1.000
_cell.length_b   1.000
_cell.length_c   1.000
_cell.angle_alpha   90.00
_cell.angle_beta   90.00
_cell.angle_gamma   90.00
#
_symmetry.space_group_name_H-M   'P 1'
#
loop_
_entity.id
_entity.type
_entity.pdbx_description
1 polymer ?
#
loop_
_entity_poly.entity_id
_entity_poly.type
_entity_poly.pdbx_seq_one_letter_code
_entity_poly.pdbx_strand_id
1 'polypeptide(L)' 'MAAPALEDVAQALAELVQEALMRGESVYVPGIGTFSVEHHGSTTEQLPDGRLVLHPPRDVVCFTPEATSAEPEASH' A
#
# COMPACT_ATOMS: atom_id res chain seq x y z
N MET A 1 -34.16 -9.18 5.95
CA MET A 1 -32.72 -9.42 5.68
C MET A 1 -31.95 -8.82 6.84
N ALA A 2 -31.06 -9.60 7.47
CA ALA A 2 -30.17 -9.07 8.50
C ALA A 2 -29.10 -8.21 7.85
N ALA A 3 -28.67 -7.13 8.51
CA ALA A 3 -27.52 -6.37 8.06
C ALA A 3 -26.25 -7.25 8.14
N PRO A 4 -25.34 -7.18 7.16
CA PRO A 4 -24.08 -7.92 7.22
C PRO A 4 -23.27 -7.47 8.44
N ALA A 5 -22.45 -8.37 8.99
CA ALA A 5 -21.54 -8.00 10.06
C ALA A 5 -20.45 -7.06 9.51
N LEU A 6 -19.96 -6.15 10.35
CA LEU A 6 -18.91 -5.22 9.95
C LEU A 6 -17.64 -5.96 9.46
N GLU A 7 -17.34 -7.09 10.07
CA GLU A 7 -16.22 -7.96 9.71
C GLU A 7 -16.32 -8.46 8.26
N ASP A 8 -17.52 -8.88 7.85
CA ASP A 8 -17.78 -9.34 6.47
C ASP A 8 -17.56 -8.20 5.46
N VAL A 9 -18.00 -6.98 5.82
CA VAL A 9 -17.85 -5.79 4.98
C VAL A 9 -16.37 -5.38 4.86
N ALA A 10 -15.63 -5.41 5.96
CA ALA A 10 -14.21 -5.09 5.97
C ALA A 10 -13.39 -6.10 5.15
N GLN A 11 -13.72 -7.39 5.25
CA GLN A 11 -13.08 -8.44 4.47
C GLN A 11 -13.35 -8.25 2.97
N ALA A 12 -14.61 -8.03 2.58
CA ALA A 12 -14.97 -7.79 1.19
C ALA A 12 -14.30 -6.54 0.61
N LEU A 13 -14.15 -5.48 1.41
CA LEU A 13 -13.41 -4.28 1.01
C LEU A 13 -11.92 -4.60 0.78
N ALA A 14 -11.29 -5.35 1.67
CA ALA A 14 -9.88 -5.73 1.54
C ALA A 14 -9.63 -6.56 0.26
N GLU A 15 -10.53 -7.50 -0.04
CA GLU A 15 -10.47 -8.31 -1.27
C GLU A 15 -10.58 -7.45 -2.52
N LEU A 16 -11.53 -6.50 -2.55
CA LEU A 16 -11.70 -5.60 -3.68
C LEU A 16 -10.47 -4.71 -3.91
N VAL A 17 -9.89 -4.18 -2.83
CA VAL A 17 -8.65 -3.39 -2.90
C VAL A 17 -7.52 -4.25 -3.43
N GLN A 18 -7.34 -5.46 -2.90
CA GLN A 18 -6.30 -6.38 -3.34
C GLN A 18 -6.42 -6.71 -4.84
N GLU A 19 -7.62 -7.04 -5.32
CA GLU A 19 -7.86 -7.36 -6.73
C GLU A 19 -7.52 -6.19 -7.65
N ALA A 20 -7.87 -4.97 -7.26
CA ALA A 20 -7.52 -3.76 -8.02
C ALA A 20 -6.01 -3.52 -8.06
N LEU A 21 -5.32 -3.66 -6.92
CA LEU A 21 -3.86 -3.53 -6.85
C LEU A 21 -3.15 -4.58 -7.71
N MET A 22 -3.65 -5.82 -7.75
CA MET A 22 -3.13 -6.87 -8.63
C MET A 22 -3.25 -6.53 -10.13
N ARG A 23 -4.18 -5.64 -10.51
CA ARG A 23 -4.32 -5.11 -11.87
C ARG A 23 -3.46 -3.86 -12.12
N GLY A 24 -2.72 -3.40 -11.12
CA GLY A 24 -1.96 -2.15 -11.18
C GLY A 24 -2.84 -0.90 -11.04
N GLU A 25 -4.07 -1.05 -10.55
CA GLU A 25 -4.99 0.07 -10.33
C GLU A 25 -4.80 0.64 -8.92
N SER A 26 -4.76 1.96 -8.79
CA SER A 26 -4.82 2.63 -7.49
C SER A 26 -6.24 2.72 -6.97
N VAL A 27 -6.43 2.53 -5.67
CA VAL A 27 -7.74 2.56 -5.01
C VAL A 27 -7.77 3.65 -3.95
N TYR A 28 -8.64 4.64 -4.14
CA TYR A 28 -8.95 5.63 -3.13
C TYR A 28 -10.13 5.17 -2.27
N VAL A 29 -9.93 5.13 -0.96
CA VAL A 29 -10.96 4.83 0.04
C VAL A 29 -11.24 6.10 0.86
N PRO A 30 -12.41 6.73 0.68
CA PRO A 30 -12.75 7.99 1.34
C PRO A 30 -12.64 7.90 2.87
N GLY A 31 -11.97 8.89 3.47
CA GLY A 31 -11.75 8.94 4.91
C GLY A 31 -10.66 8.00 5.43
N ILE A 32 -9.99 7.24 4.55
CA ILE A 32 -8.89 6.35 4.91
C ILE A 32 -7.61 6.78 4.18
N GLY A 33 -7.64 6.80 2.85
CA GLY A 33 -6.46 7.08 2.04
C GLY A 33 -6.46 6.36 0.70
N THR A 34 -5.29 6.35 0.06
CA THR A 34 -5.08 5.73 -1.25
C THR A 34 -4.11 4.57 -1.16
N PHE A 35 -4.50 3.43 -1.72
CA PHE A 35 -3.64 2.29 -1.97
C PHE A 35 -3.15 2.34 -3.43
N SER A 36 -1.88 2.03 -3.65
CA SER A 36 -1.27 1.99 -4.97
C SER A 36 -0.18 0.91 -5.01
N VAL A 37 0.25 0.54 -6.21
CA VAL A 37 1.41 -0.32 -6.41
C VAL A 37 2.55 0.50 -6.98
N GLU A 38 3.70 0.43 -6.32
CA GLU A 38 4.96 0.96 -6.82
C GLU A 38 5.81 -0.17 -7.40
N HIS A 39 6.18 -0.02 -8.67
CA HIS A 39 7.05 -0.98 -9.34
C HIS A 39 8.53 -0.64 -9.09
N HIS A 40 9.25 -1.54 -8.43
CA HIS A 40 10.69 -1.45 -8.30
C HIS A 40 11.36 -2.37 -9.32
N GLY A 41 12.14 -1.78 -10.22
CA GLY A 41 12.99 -2.52 -11.14
C GLY A 41 14.09 -3.31 -10.43
N SER A 42 14.80 -4.15 -11.19
CA SER A 42 15.95 -4.89 -10.64
C SER A 42 17.04 -3.94 -10.18
N THR A 43 17.61 -4.21 -9.01
CA THR A 43 18.74 -3.46 -8.46
C THR A 43 19.91 -4.39 -8.15
N THR A 44 21.12 -3.85 -8.15
CA THR A 44 22.33 -4.59 -7.77
C THR A 44 22.90 -3.97 -6.49
N GLU A 45 23.22 -4.82 -5.52
CA GLU A 45 23.86 -4.43 -4.26
C GLU A 45 25.24 -5.08 -4.17
N GLN A 46 26.26 -4.31 -3.80
CA GLN A 46 27.57 -4.84 -3.48
C GLN A 46 27.67 -5.05 -1.96
N LEU A 47 27.84 -6.30 -1.55
CA LEU A 47 27.98 -6.68 -0.16
C LEU A 47 29.38 -6.31 0.38
N PRO A 48 29.55 -6.17 1.72
CA PRO A 48 30.83 -5.85 2.33
C PRO A 48 31.96 -6.85 2.04
N ASP A 49 31.63 -8.08 1.68
CA ASP A 49 32.57 -9.15 1.29
C ASP A 49 32.97 -9.10 -0.20
N GLY A 50 32.50 -8.09 -0.94
CA GLY A 50 32.79 -7.88 -2.35
C GLY A 50 31.87 -8.62 -3.32
N ARG A 51 30.92 -9.44 -2.83
CA ARG A 51 29.94 -10.11 -3.68
C ARG A 51 28.91 -9.13 -4.22
N LEU A 52 28.42 -9.40 -5.43
CA LEU A 52 27.29 -8.70 -6.03
C LEU A 52 26.01 -9.53 -5.87
N VAL A 53 24.96 -8.90 -5.35
CA VAL A 53 23.62 -9.47 -5.21
C VAL A 53 22.69 -8.75 -6.18
N LEU A 54 21.96 -9.54 -6.98
CA LEU A 54 20.90 -9.04 -7.83
C LEU A 54 19.57 -9.16 -7.07
N HIS A 55 18.92 -8.03 -6.87
CA HIS A 55 17.55 -7.97 -6.37
C HIS A 55 16.60 -8.04 -7.57
N PRO A 56 15.68 -9.02 -7.62
CA PRO A 56 14.70 -9.11 -8.70
C PRO A 56 13.74 -7.92 -8.66
N PRO A 57 13.10 -7.59 -9.80
CA PRO A 57 12.02 -6.61 -9.79
C PRO A 57 10.90 -7.08 -8.88
N ARG A 58 10.26 -6.13 -8.19
CA ARG A 58 9.16 -6.40 -7.27
C ARG A 58 8.17 -5.25 -7.27
N ASP A 59 6.93 -5.59 -7.01
CA ASP A 59 5.87 -4.63 -6.77
C ASP A 59 5.69 -4.48 -5.25
N VAL A 60 5.53 -3.23 -4.80
CA VAL A 60 5.31 -2.90 -3.39
C VAL A 60 3.97 -2.20 -3.28
N VAL A 61 3.13 -2.66 -2.35
CA VAL A 61 1.89 -1.96 -2.02
C VAL A 61 2.22 -0.75 -1.16
N CYS A 62 1.89 0.43 -1.68
CA CYS A 62 2.08 1.71 -1.03
C CYS A 62 0.73 2.24 -0.53
N PHE A 63 0.70 2.74 0.71
CA PHE A 63 -0.46 3.38 1.29
C PHE A 63 -0.15 4.84 1.62
N THR A 64 -0.97 5.75 1.11
CA THR A 64 -0.94 7.18 1.45
C THR A 64 -2.19 7.50 2.24
N PRO A 65 -2.08 7.78 3.56
CA PRO A 65 -3.24 8.14 4.36
C PRO A 65 -3.86 9.43 3.83
N GLU A 66 -5.18 9.54 3.92
CA GLU A 66 -5.83 10.82 3.67
C GLU A 66 -5.35 11.81 4.74
N ALA A 67 -4.98 13.02 4.31
CA ALA A 67 -4.58 14.05 5.25
C ALA A 67 -5.79 14.38 6.13
N THR A 68 -5.80 13.83 7.35
CA THR A 68 -6.65 14.37 8.39
C THR A 68 -6.19 15.80 8.63
N SER A 69 -7.11 16.75 8.77
CA SER A 69 -6.81 18.08 9.30
C SER A 69 -6.39 17.93 10.77
N ALA A 70 -5.23 17.33 11.04
CA ALA A 70 -4.52 17.51 12.28
C ALA A 70 -3.73 18.81 12.10
N GLU A 71 -4.14 19.83 12.83
CA GLU A 71 -3.40 21.07 12.99
C GLU A 71 -1.91 20.76 13.26
N PRO A 72 -0.96 21.55 12.73
CA PRO A 72 0.45 21.34 12.99
C PRO A 72 0.69 21.56 14.49
N GLU A 73 1.11 20.52 15.21
CA GLU A 73 1.70 20.72 16.54
C GLU A 73 2.92 21.62 16.36
N ALA A 74 2.77 22.86 16.82
CA ALA A 74 3.81 23.84 16.86
C ALA A 74 4.99 23.29 17.66
N SER A 75 6.15 23.26 17.00
CA SER A 75 7.47 23.20 17.62
C SER A 75 7.54 24.09 18.85
N HIS A 76 7.97 23.54 19.99
CA HIS A 76 8.34 24.33 21.16
C HIS A 76 9.61 23.80 21.83
#